data_AF-O87256-F1
#
_entry.id   AF-O87256-F1
#
_cell.length_a   1.000
_cell.length_b   1.000
_cell.length_c   1.000
_cell.angle_alpha   90.00
_cell.angle_beta   90.00
_cell.angle_gamma   90.00
#
_symmetry.space_group_name_H-M   'P 1'
#
loop_
_entity.id
_entity.type
_entity.pdbx_description
1 polymer ?
#
loop_
_entity_poly.entity_id
_entity_poly.type
_entity_poly.pdbx_seq_one_letter_code
_entity_poly.pdbx_strand_id
1 'polypeptide(L)'
;MGVIDNTATGKLIFTIFSAFAQFERDMIVSRTQEGKEYSRKNNPNFKEGRPNKFTEEQIQLAYELKQQGMTHKMIERKTGISVSTQKRRFNKIV
;
A
#
# COMPACT_ATOMS: atom_id res chain seq x y z
N MET A 1 9.46 43.86 -12.37
CA MET A 1 8.48 42.82 -12.74
C MET A 1 9.00 41.49 -12.21
N GLY A 2 8.34 40.87 -11.22
CA GLY A 2 8.76 39.53 -10.73
C GLY A 2 8.95 39.39 -9.22
N VAL A 3 8.66 40.40 -8.41
CA VAL A 3 8.67 40.25 -6.94
C VAL A 3 7.24 40.05 -6.47
N ILE A 4 6.97 38.89 -5.86
CA ILE A 4 5.76 38.68 -5.06
C ILE A 4 6.02 39.34 -3.72
N ASP A 5 5.37 40.46 -3.47
CA ASP A 5 5.51 41.25 -2.24
C ASP A 5 4.18 41.27 -1.44
N ASN A 6 4.19 42.00 -0.32
CA ASN A 6 3.03 42.06 0.59
C ASN A 6 1.96 43.08 0.15
N THR A 7 2.04 43.63 -1.06
CA THR A 7 1.00 44.52 -1.61
C THR A 7 -0.28 43.76 -1.94
N ALA A 8 -1.39 44.47 -2.17
CA ALA A 8 -2.65 43.84 -2.57
C ALA A 8 -2.49 43.01 -3.86
N THR A 9 -1.74 43.52 -4.83
CA THR A 9 -1.45 42.84 -6.10
C THR A 9 -0.52 41.63 -5.89
N GLY A 10 0.52 41.74 -5.06
CA GLY A 10 1.40 40.63 -4.72
C GLY A 10 0.66 39.47 -4.05
N LYS A 11 -0.23 39.77 -3.10
CA LYS A 11 -1.12 38.79 -2.46
C LYS A 11 -2.05 38.11 -3.46
N LEU A 12 -2.68 38.86 -4.36
CA LEU A 12 -3.54 38.29 -5.40
C LEU A 12 -2.78 37.30 -6.29
N ILE A 13 -1.60 37.69 -6.77
CA ILE A 13 -0.74 36.84 -7.61
C ILE A 13 -0.35 35.56 -6.86
N PHE A 14 0.05 35.68 -5.59
CA PHE A 14 0.37 34.51 -4.76
C PHE A 14 -0.81 33.56 -4.60
N THR A 15 -2.01 34.08 -4.35
CA THR A 15 -3.23 33.28 -4.21
C THR A 15 -3.56 32.54 -5.50
N ILE A 16 -3.46 33.20 -6.66
CA ILE A 16 -3.69 32.57 -7.97
C ILE A 16 -2.72 31.41 -8.19
N PHE A 17 -1.41 31.63 -7.98
CA PHE A 17 -0.43 30.56 -8.15
C PHE A 17 -0.61 29.41 -7.14
N SER A 18 -0.97 29.73 -5.90
CA SER A 18 -1.28 28.71 -4.90
C SER A 18 -2.50 27.88 -5.28
N ALA A 19 -3.54 28.52 -5.83
CA ALA A 19 -4.73 27.83 -6.32
C ALA A 19 -4.41 26.90 -7.50
N PHE A 20 -3.56 27.34 -8.44
CA PHE A 20 -3.09 26.48 -9.53
C PHE A 20 -2.26 25.29 -9.02
N ALA A 21 -1.33 25.53 -8.09
CA ALA A 21 -0.52 24.46 -7.52
C ALA A 21 -1.38 23.40 -6.80
N GLN A 22 -2.45 23.84 -6.12
CA GLN A 22 -3.42 22.92 -5.51
C GLN A 22 -4.21 22.15 -6.56
N PHE A 23 -4.75 22.84 -7.56
CA PHE A 23 -5.51 22.23 -8.64
C PHE A 23 -4.69 21.17 -9.41
N GLU A 24 -3.43 21.44 -9.72
CA GLU A 24 -2.55 20.48 -10.39
C GLU A 24 -2.30 19.24 -9.52
N ARG A 25 -2.07 19.43 -8.22
CA ARG A 25 -1.91 18.31 -7.28
C ARG A 25 -3.17 17.43 -7.26
N ASP A 26 -4.34 18.06 -7.16
CA ASP A 26 -5.62 17.34 -7.12
C ASP A 26 -5.87 16.58 -8.44
N MET A 27 -5.51 17.19 -9.58
CA MET A 27 -5.58 16.53 -10.89
C MET A 27 -4.67 15.30 -10.99
N ILE A 28 -3.45 15.36 -10.46
CA ILE A 28 -2.52 14.21 -10.42
C ILE A 28 -3.13 13.07 -9.58
N VAL A 29 -3.70 13.39 -8.42
CA VAL A 29 -4.34 12.41 -7.54
C VAL A 29 -5.54 11.75 -8.23
N SER A 30 -6.44 12.54 -8.83
CA SER A 30 -7.61 12.04 -9.56
C SER A 30 -7.20 11.10 -10.70
N ARG A 31 -6.28 11.52 -11.57
CA ARG A 31 -5.79 10.69 -12.68
C ARG A 31 -5.13 9.39 -12.22
N THR A 32 -4.34 9.46 -11.15
CA THR A 32 -3.69 8.27 -10.58
C THR A 32 -4.74 7.29 -10.03
N GLN A 33 -5.77 7.80 -9.37
CA GLN A 33 -6.85 6.98 -8.83
C GLN A 33 -7.68 6.33 -9.94
N GLU A 34 -8.02 7.08 -10.99
CA GLU A 34 -8.70 6.55 -12.19
C GLU A 34 -7.88 5.44 -12.87
N GLY A 35 -6.57 5.65 -13.04
CA GLY A 35 -5.67 4.63 -13.59
C GLY A 35 -5.58 3.37 -12.73
N LYS A 36 -5.57 3.51 -11.39
CA LYS A 36 -5.65 2.37 -10.47
C LYS A 36 -6.99 1.64 -10.59
N GLU A 37 -8.10 2.36 -10.66
CA GLU A 37 -9.43 1.78 -10.83
C GLU A 37 -9.58 1.01 -12.14
N TYR A 38 -9.05 1.57 -13.23
CA TYR A 38 -8.97 0.88 -14.51
C TYR A 38 -8.15 -0.41 -14.36
N SER A 39 -6.99 -0.36 -13.70
CA SER A 39 -6.15 -1.55 -13.48
C SER A 39 -6.84 -2.61 -12.62
N ARG A 40 -7.54 -2.21 -11.55
CA ARG A 40 -8.34 -3.13 -10.71
C ARG A 40 -9.43 -3.85 -11.51
N LYS A 41 -10.06 -3.17 -12.47
CA LYS A 41 -11.15 -3.75 -13.29
C LYS A 41 -10.63 -4.67 -14.40
N ASN A 42 -9.52 -4.29 -15.04
CA ASN A 42 -9.08 -4.94 -16.28
C ASN A 42 -7.91 -5.90 -16.12
N ASN A 43 -7.14 -5.81 -15.03
CA ASN A 43 -6.02 -6.71 -14.77
C ASN A 43 -6.35 -7.66 -13.59
N PRO A 44 -6.60 -8.96 -13.86
CA PRO A 44 -6.94 -9.93 -12.81
C PRO A 44 -5.80 -10.16 -11.80
N ASN A 45 -4.56 -9.81 -12.16
CA ASN A 45 -3.38 -9.93 -11.29
C ASN A 45 -3.04 -8.62 -10.55
N PHE A 46 -3.83 -7.55 -10.73
CA PHE A 46 -3.56 -6.29 -10.05
C PHE A 46 -3.79 -6.42 -8.54
N LYS A 47 -2.75 -6.08 -7.76
CA LYS A 47 -2.79 -6.10 -6.30
C LYS A 47 -2.15 -4.82 -5.79
N GLU A 48 -2.84 -4.15 -4.87
CA GLU A 48 -2.29 -2.98 -4.19
C GLU A 48 -1.50 -3.36 -2.93
N GLY A 49 -0.56 -2.50 -2.58
CA GLY A 49 0.26 -2.66 -1.38
C GLY A 49 1.50 -3.52 -1.59
N ARG A 50 2.14 -3.87 -0.49
CA ARG A 50 3.40 -4.63 -0.50
C ARG A 50 3.14 -6.09 -0.91
N PRO A 51 3.91 -6.66 -1.85
CA PRO A 51 3.83 -8.08 -2.17
C PRO A 51 4.03 -8.97 -0.93
N ASN A 52 3.31 -10.08 -0.90
CA ASN A 52 3.48 -11.09 0.15
C ASN A 52 4.89 -11.68 0.07
N LYS A 53 5.61 -11.65 1.20
CA LYS A 53 6.98 -12.18 1.28
C LYS A 53 7.05 -13.71 1.15
N PHE A 54 6.03 -14.41 1.66
CA PHE A 54 5.96 -15.87 1.66
C PHE A 54 4.87 -16.34 0.70
N THR A 55 5.14 -17.41 -0.05
CA THR A 55 4.19 -18.00 -0.99
C THR A 55 3.07 -18.73 -0.24
N GLU A 56 1.97 -19.03 -0.93
CA GLU A 56 0.89 -19.81 -0.33
C GLU A 56 1.37 -21.21 0.05
N GLU A 57 2.25 -21.85 -0.74
CA GLU A 57 2.76 -23.19 -0.39
C GLU A 57 3.59 -23.17 0.90
N GLN A 58 4.41 -22.14 1.11
CA GLN A 58 5.21 -21.98 2.33
C GLN A 58 4.31 -21.79 3.57
N ILE A 59 3.22 -21.04 3.42
CA ILE A 59 2.25 -20.83 4.48
C ILE A 59 1.47 -22.12 4.77
N GLN A 60 1.11 -22.86 3.73
CA GLN A 60 0.42 -24.14 3.85
C GLN A 60 1.29 -25.19 4.57
N LEU A 61 2.55 -25.32 4.16
CA LEU A 61 3.52 -26.16 4.86
C LEU A 61 3.61 -25.77 6.34
N ALA A 62 3.76 -24.48 6.65
CA ALA A 62 3.82 -24.02 8.04
C ALA A 62 2.53 -24.33 8.83
N TYR A 63 1.36 -24.31 8.18
CA TYR A 63 0.08 -24.68 8.78
C TYR A 63 -0.01 -26.19 9.05
N GLU A 64 0.44 -27.04 8.13
CA GLU A 64 0.52 -28.49 8.35
C GLU A 64 1.42 -28.84 9.54
N LEU A 65 2.59 -28.19 9.65
CA LEU A 65 3.47 -28.33 10.81
C LEU A 65 2.76 -27.92 12.12
N LYS A 66 1.87 -26.93 12.06
CA LYS A 66 1.05 -26.51 13.21
C LYS A 66 0.02 -27.59 13.58
N GLN A 67 -0.61 -28.22 12.60
CA GLN A 67 -1.57 -29.32 12.82
C GLN A 67 -0.91 -30.59 13.36
N GLN A 68 0.37 -30.83 13.03
CA GLN A 68 1.19 -31.88 13.63
C GLN A 68 1.60 -31.59 15.09
N GLY A 69 1.10 -30.50 15.68
CA GLY A 69 1.31 -30.16 17.10
C GLY A 69 2.51 -29.26 17.40
N MET A 70 3.24 -28.76 16.39
CA MET A 70 4.37 -27.85 16.65
C MET A 70 3.93 -26.48 17.18
N THR A 71 4.77 -25.89 18.02
CA THR A 71 4.55 -24.53 18.53
C THR A 71 4.96 -23.48 17.49
N HIS A 72 4.35 -22.29 17.55
CA HIS A 72 4.65 -21.20 16.61
C HIS A 72 6.14 -20.80 16.59
N LYS A 73 6.81 -20.81 17.76
CA LYS A 73 8.24 -20.51 17.85
C LYS A 73 9.10 -21.58 17.15
N MET A 74 8.70 -22.85 17.23
CA MET A 74 9.42 -23.92 16.51
C MET A 74 9.26 -23.78 15.00
N ILE A 75 8.05 -23.47 14.54
CA ILE A 75 7.76 -23.23 13.12
C ILE A 75 8.54 -22.01 12.61
N GLU A 76 8.61 -20.93 13.38
CA GLU A 76 9.38 -19.74 13.04
C GLU A 76 10.87 -20.04 12.86
N ARG A 77 11.47 -20.80 13.78
CA ARG A 77 12.87 -21.23 13.67
C ARG A 77 13.13 -22.10 12.45
N LYS A 78 12.18 -22.97 12.08
CA LYS A 78 12.32 -23.89 10.94
C LYS A 78 12.08 -23.24 9.59
N THR A 79 11.11 -22.32 9.51
CA THR A 79 10.60 -21.77 8.24
C THR A 79 11.02 -20.31 8.01
N GLY A 80 11.49 -19.61 9.04
CA GLY A 80 11.75 -18.17 9.01
C GLY A 80 10.47 -17.31 8.99
N ILE A 81 9.27 -17.92 9.04
CA ILE A 81 8.00 -17.19 9.04
C ILE A 81 7.73 -16.70 10.46
N SER A 82 7.62 -15.38 10.63
CA SER A 82 7.42 -14.78 11.95
C SER A 82 6.15 -15.28 12.63
N VAL A 83 6.16 -15.39 13.96
CA VAL A 83 4.96 -15.79 14.73
C VAL A 83 3.74 -14.90 14.40
N SER A 84 3.96 -13.60 14.21
CA SER A 84 2.91 -12.65 13.82
C SER A 84 2.33 -12.96 12.43
N THR A 85 3.17 -13.39 11.48
CA THR A 85 2.73 -13.76 10.14
C THR A 85 1.99 -15.10 10.16
N GLN A 86 2.49 -16.08 10.91
CA GLN A 86 1.80 -17.36 11.11
C GLN A 86 0.38 -17.14 11.65
N LYS A 87 0.23 -16.43 12.77
CA LYS A 87 -1.09 -16.14 13.37
C LYS A 87 -2.04 -15.45 12.38
N ARG A 88 -1.58 -14.39 11.72
CA ARG A 88 -2.39 -13.63 10.75
C ARG A 88 -2.84 -14.49 9.56
N ARG A 89 -1.99 -15.42 9.12
CA ARG A 89 -2.22 -16.20 7.90
C ARG A 89 -2.99 -17.49 8.18
N PHE A 90 -2.73 -18.18 9.29
CA PHE A 90 -3.46 -19.39 9.68
C PHE A 90 -4.93 -19.11 9.97
N ASN A 91 -5.25 -17.95 10.56
CA ASN A 91 -6.64 -17.52 10.76
C ASN A 91 -7.40 -17.24 9.44
N LYS A 92 -6.72 -17.19 8.29
CA LYS A 92 -7.37 -17.05 6.97
C LYS A 92 -7.54 -18.39 6.25
N ILE A 93 -6.94 -19.46 6.79
CA ILE A 93 -7.03 -20.82 6.24
C ILE A 93 -8.20 -21.56 6.89
N VAL A 94 -8.36 -21.38 8.20
CA VAL A 94 -9.56 -21.77 8.96
C VAL A 94 -10.73 -20.88 8.56
#